data_AF-A0A0S2Z3Z3-F1
#
_entry.id   AF-A0A0S2Z3Z3-F1
#
_cell.length_a   1.000
_cell.length_b   1.000
_cell.length_c   1.000
_cell.angle_alpha   90.00
_cell.angle_beta   90.00
_cell.angle_gamma   90.00
#
_symmetry.space_group_name_H-M   'P 1'
#
loop_
_entity.id
_entity.type
_entity.pdbx_description
1 polymer ?
#
loop_
_entity_poly.entity_id
_entity_poly.type
_entity_poly.pdbx_seq_one_letter_code
_entity_poly.pdbx_strand_id
1 'polypeptide(L)'
;MRPFFLLCFALPGLLHAQQACSRGACYPPVGDLLVGRTRFLRASSTCGLTKPETYCTQYGEWQMKCCKCDSRPSSLRKVPASRH
;
A
#
# COMPACT_ATOMS: atom_id res chain seq x y z
N MET A 1 34.64 -3.16 -34.58
CA MET A 1 34.09 -1.82 -34.25
C MET A 1 32.63 -1.82 -33.77
N ARG A 2 32.04 -2.95 -33.37
CA ARG A 2 30.70 -3.01 -32.75
C ARG A 2 30.66 -3.23 -31.22
N PRO A 3 31.66 -3.82 -30.54
CA PRO A 3 31.55 -4.07 -29.10
C PRO A 3 31.91 -2.85 -28.23
N PHE A 4 32.78 -1.96 -28.73
CA PHE A 4 33.25 -0.78 -28.00
C PHE A 4 32.17 0.30 -27.88
N PHE A 5 31.38 0.47 -28.94
CA PHE A 5 30.27 1.42 -28.97
C PHE A 5 29.14 1.00 -28.02
N LEU A 6 28.88 -0.31 -27.91
CA LEU A 6 27.90 -0.86 -26.96
C LEU A 6 28.37 -0.72 -25.50
N LEU A 7 29.67 -0.80 -25.23
CA LEU A 7 30.24 -0.60 -23.90
C LEU A 7 30.07 0.85 -23.41
N CYS A 8 30.24 1.84 -24.29
CA CYS A 8 30.12 3.26 -23.96
C CYS A 8 28.69 3.71 -23.61
N PHE A 9 27.66 3.11 -24.20
CA PHE A 9 26.27 3.49 -23.94
C PHE A 9 25.65 2.83 -22.69
N ALA A 10 26.24 1.74 -22.18
CA ALA A 10 25.75 1.05 -20.98
C ALA A 10 26.36 1.56 -19.66
N LEU A 11 27.55 2.15 -19.70
CA LEU A 11 28.27 2.67 -18.52
C LEU A 11 27.59 3.85 -17.78
N PRO A 12 26.95 4.83 -18.44
CA PRO A 12 26.48 6.05 -17.77
C PRO A 12 25.37 5.82 -16.74
N GLY A 13 24.51 4.81 -16.95
CA GLY A 13 23.40 4.51 -16.05
C GLY A 13 23.85 3.91 -14.70
N LEU A 14 24.95 3.15 -14.71
CA LEU A 14 25.50 2.53 -13.50
C LEU A 14 26.26 3.56 -12.64
N LEU A 15 26.94 4.52 -13.27
CA LEU A 15 27.69 5.59 -12.60
C LEU A 15 26.78 6.60 -11.89
N HIS A 16 25.58 6.88 -12.42
CA HIS A 16 24.67 7.86 -11.81
C HIS A 16 24.07 7.38 -10.48
N ALA A 17 23.92 6.06 -10.31
CA ALA A 17 23.44 5.47 -9.05
C ALA A 17 24.50 5.54 -7.93
N GLN A 18 25.79 5.47 -8.26
CA GLN A 18 26.89 5.49 -7.29
C GLN A 18 27.16 6.89 -6.72
N GLN A 19 26.81 7.96 -7.44
CA GLN A 19 27.20 9.33 -7.09
C GLN A 19 26.42 9.93 -5.92
N ALA A 20 25.19 9.47 -5.66
CA ALA A 20 24.34 10.03 -4.60
C ALA A 20 24.79 9.66 -3.18
N CYS A 21 25.55 8.58 -3.01
CA CYS A 21 25.99 8.06 -1.71
C CYS A 21 27.51 8.13 -1.50
N SER A 22 28.28 8.63 -2.48
CA SER A 22 29.76 8.58 -2.45
C SER A 22 30.43 9.71 -1.66
N ARG A 23 29.70 10.76 -1.28
CA ARG A 23 30.24 11.94 -0.56
C ARG A 23 29.53 12.26 0.76
N GLY A 24 28.67 11.38 1.28
CA GLY A 24 27.95 11.61 2.53
C GLY A 24 26.88 10.55 2.80
N ALA A 25 26.08 10.75 3.85
CA ALA A 25 24.97 9.87 4.19
C ALA A 25 23.85 9.96 3.13
N CYS A 26 23.41 8.81 2.64
CA CYS A 26 22.31 8.70 1.70
C CYS A 26 21.02 8.39 2.45
N TYR A 27 19.96 9.12 2.12
CA TYR A 27 18.63 8.93 2.68
C TYR A 27 17.66 8.70 1.53
N PRO A 28 17.00 7.53 1.45
CA PRO A 28 16.00 7.27 0.42
C PRO A 28 14.79 8.19 0.61
N PRO A 29 14.04 8.47 -0.47
CA PRO A 29 12.78 9.19 -0.34
C PRO A 29 11.82 8.39 0.54
N VAL A 30 11.11 9.10 1.41
CA VAL A 30 10.03 8.51 2.21
C VAL A 30 8.83 8.19 1.31
N GLY A 31 8.12 7.11 1.62
CA GLY A 31 6.93 6.68 0.90
C GLY A 31 6.02 5.83 1.77
N ASP A 32 4.82 5.53 1.28
CA ASP A 32 3.88 4.68 1.99
C ASP A 32 4.37 3.22 2.02
N LEU A 33 4.67 2.74 3.24
CA LEU A 33 5.16 1.40 3.49
C LEU A 33 4.11 0.31 3.29
N LEU A 34 2.83 0.66 3.18
CA LEU A 34 1.71 -0.27 3.01
C LEU A 34 1.51 -0.65 1.52
N VAL A 35 2.03 0.16 0.59
CA VAL A 35 1.92 -0.10 -0.86
C VAL A 35 2.58 -1.44 -1.22
N GLY A 36 1.85 -2.28 -1.94
CA GLY A 36 2.29 -3.63 -2.32
C GLY A 36 2.30 -4.65 -1.18
N ARG A 37 1.94 -4.26 0.05
CA ARG A 37 1.97 -5.12 1.25
C ARG A 37 0.60 -5.51 1.79
N THR A 38 -0.47 -5.31 1.02
CA THR A 38 -1.85 -5.61 1.45
C THR A 38 -2.01 -7.03 1.99
N ARG A 39 -1.34 -8.02 1.39
CA ARG A 39 -1.38 -9.43 1.83
C ARG A 39 -0.63 -9.72 3.14
N PHE A 40 0.24 -8.80 3.57
CA PHE A 40 1.00 -8.91 4.81
C PHE A 40 0.38 -8.14 5.97
N LEU A 41 -0.70 -7.38 5.73
CA LEU A 41 -1.42 -6.69 6.79
C LEU A 41 -2.28 -7.68 7.57
N ARG A 42 -2.12 -7.68 8.90
CA ARG A 42 -2.87 -8.54 9.80
C ARG A 42 -3.43 -7.72 10.95
N ALA A 43 -4.73 -7.87 11.19
CA ALA A 43 -5.38 -7.34 12.38
C ALA A 43 -5.50 -8.45 13.44
N SER A 44 -5.42 -8.08 14.72
CA SER A 44 -5.68 -9.00 15.83
C SER A 44 -7.17 -9.32 15.96
N SER A 45 -8.04 -8.40 15.51
CA SER A 45 -9.49 -8.55 15.51
C SER A 45 -10.08 -7.99 14.20
N THR A 46 -11.21 -8.55 13.75
CA THR A 46 -11.95 -8.09 12.57
C THR A 46 -13.42 -8.41 12.80
N CYS A 47 -14.29 -7.40 12.69
CA CYS A 47 -15.73 -7.60 12.86
C CYS A 47 -16.30 -8.47 11.74
N GLY A 48 -17.42 -9.13 12.00
CA GLY A 48 -18.20 -9.73 10.92
C GLY A 48 -17.58 -10.95 10.24
N LEU A 49 -16.52 -11.57 10.78
CA LEU A 49 -15.81 -12.71 10.16
C LEU A 49 -16.62 -14.02 10.22
N THR A 50 -17.31 -14.28 11.33
CA THR A 50 -18.09 -15.51 11.54
C THR A 50 -19.58 -15.29 11.22
N LYS A 51 -20.13 -14.16 11.68
CA LYS A 51 -21.53 -13.75 11.50
C LYS A 51 -21.58 -12.22 11.34
N PRO A 52 -22.60 -11.65 10.69
CA PRO A 52 -22.77 -10.20 10.64
C PRO A 52 -22.87 -9.60 12.04
N GLU A 53 -22.15 -8.51 12.27
CA GLU A 53 -22.10 -7.79 13.55
C GLU A 53 -22.57 -6.35 13.36
N THR A 54 -23.41 -5.85 14.26
CA THR A 54 -23.86 -4.45 14.20
C THR A 54 -22.88 -3.57 14.95
N TYR A 55 -22.43 -2.49 14.33
CA TYR A 55 -21.61 -1.46 14.96
C TYR A 55 -22.30 -0.10 14.81
N CYS A 56 -22.03 0.82 15.73
CA CYS A 56 -22.60 2.16 15.71
C CYS A 56 -21.47 3.19 15.79
N THR A 57 -21.54 4.22 14.97
CA THR A 57 -20.61 5.34 14.98
C THR A 57 -21.37 6.64 15.12
N GLN A 58 -20.75 7.64 15.71
CA GLN A 58 -21.30 9.00 15.71
C GLN A 58 -21.43 9.50 14.27
N TYR A 59 -22.57 10.08 13.95
CA TYR A 59 -22.90 10.66 12.65
C TYR A 59 -23.42 12.08 12.88
N GLY A 60 -22.49 13.03 12.96
CA GLY A 60 -22.77 14.42 13.37
C GLY A 60 -22.84 14.58 14.89
N GLU A 61 -23.13 15.81 15.34
CA GLU A 61 -23.07 16.20 16.76
C GLU A 61 -24.06 15.46 17.67
N TRP A 62 -25.20 14.99 17.14
CA TRP A 62 -26.31 14.48 17.97
C TRP A 62 -26.96 13.17 17.46
N GLN A 63 -26.38 12.50 16.47
CA GLN A 63 -26.98 11.28 15.91
C GLN A 63 -25.98 10.14 15.88
N MET A 64 -26.45 8.96 16.26
CA MET A 64 -25.71 7.71 16.12
C MET A 64 -26.22 6.96 14.90
N LYS A 65 -25.30 6.55 14.02
CA LYS A 65 -25.62 5.69 12.88
C LYS A 65 -25.11 4.29 13.13
N CYS A 66 -26.04 3.33 13.13
CA CYS A 66 -25.72 1.92 13.27
C CYS A 66 -25.75 1.22 11.90
N CYS A 67 -24.71 0.44 11.62
CA CYS A 67 -24.51 -0.31 10.39
C CYS A 67 -24.18 -1.78 10.71
N LYS A 68 -24.41 -2.69 9.76
CA LYS A 68 -23.96 -4.09 9.88
C LYS A 68 -22.61 -4.25 9.18
N CYS A 69 -21.62 -4.76 9.91
CA CYS A 69 -20.34 -5.24 9.41
C CYS A 69 -20.46 -6.72 9.04
N ASP A 70 -20.16 -7.05 7.78
CA ASP A 70 -20.08 -8.43 7.30
C ASP A 70 -18.84 -8.60 6.42
N SER A 71 -17.77 -9.11 7.04
CA SER A 71 -16.45 -9.30 6.41
C SER A 71 -16.25 -10.72 5.90
N ARG A 72 -17.32 -11.52 5.81
CA ARG A 72 -17.26 -12.87 5.22
C ARG A 72 -16.88 -12.79 3.73
N PRO A 73 -16.09 -13.75 3.21
CA PRO A 73 -15.67 -13.77 1.81
C PRO A 73 -16.84 -13.82 0.81
N SER A 74 -18.00 -14.31 1.22
CA SER A 74 -19.24 -14.29 0.43
C SER A 74 -19.81 -12.88 0.23
N SER A 75 -19.58 -11.96 1.18
CA SER A 75 -20.18 -10.62 1.23
C SER A 75 -19.29 -9.55 0.60
N LEU A 76 -17.98 -9.80 0.52
CA LEU A 76 -16.97 -8.94 -0.12
C LEU A 76 -17.23 -8.69 -1.62
N ARG A 77 -18.01 -9.54 -2.29
CA ARG A 77 -18.38 -9.36 -3.72
C ARG A 77 -19.33 -8.17 -3.98
N LYS A 78 -19.95 -7.61 -2.93
CA LYS A 78 -20.88 -6.48 -3.01
C LYS A 78 -20.25 -5.13 -2.69
N VAL A 79 -19.00 -5.10 -2.23
CA VAL A 79 -18.32 -3.83 -1.92
C VAL A 79 -17.77 -3.27 -3.22
N PRO A 80 -18.28 -2.13 -3.73
CA PRO A 80 -17.67 -1.48 -4.88
C PRO A 80 -16.21 -1.18 -4.53
N ALA A 81 -15.28 -1.52 -5.44
CA ALA A 81 -13.88 -1.17 -5.28
C ALA A 81 -13.79 0.33 -4.98
N SER A 82 -13.25 0.68 -3.81
CA SER A 82 -13.01 2.06 -3.42
C SER A 82 -12.18 2.72 -4.51
N ARG A 83 -12.82 3.60 -5.28
CA ARG A 83 -12.20 4.36 -6.34
C ARG A 83 -11.47 5.51 -5.64
N HIS A 84 -10.18 5.30 -5.38
CA HIS A 84 -9.25 6.37 -5.05
C HIS A 84 -8.85 7.11 -6.33
#